data_AF-A0A849C9U3-F1
#
_entry.id   AF-A0A849C9U3-F1
#
_cell.length_a   1.000
_cell.length_b   1.000
_cell.length_c   1.000
_cell.angle_alpha   90.00
_cell.angle_beta   90.00
_cell.angle_gamma   90.00
#
_symmetry.space_group_name_H-M   'P 1'
#
loop_
_entity.id
_entity.type
_entity.pdbx_description
1 polymer ?
#
loop_
_entity_poly.entity_id
_entity_poly.type
_entity_poly.pdbx_seq_one_letter_code
_entity_poly.pdbx_strand_id
1 'polypeptide(L)' 'MDQTVSDVLCAIESEDWTAFAKLVHPYVSWTEDGHTTRGRTRVMAMLAGRAHTSGSHTAPPAREYEMRDGQVYQWTA' A
#
# COMPACT_ATOMS: atom_id res chain seq x y z
N MET A 1 16.39 -3.36 1.49
CA MET A 1 14.96 -3.01 1.44
C MET A 1 14.58 -2.46 2.79
N ASP A 2 13.78 -1.40 2.84
CA ASP A 2 13.24 -0.89 4.10
C ASP A 2 12.26 -1.90 4.70
N GLN A 3 12.31 -2.09 6.03
CA GLN A 3 11.48 -3.07 6.71
C GLN A 3 9.99 -2.71 6.59
N THR A 4 9.64 -1.42 6.65
CA THR A 4 8.27 -0.93 6.50
C THR A 4 7.71 -1.25 5.12
N VAL A 5 8.49 -1.01 4.06
CA VAL A 5 8.11 -1.33 2.68
C VAL A 5 7.88 -2.83 2.55
N SER A 6 8.75 -3.65 3.13
CA SER A 6 8.65 -5.11 3.07
C SER A 6 7.41 -5.63 3.81
N ASP A 7 7.10 -5.08 4.99
CA ASP A 7 5.93 -5.45 5.79
C ASP A 7 4.62 -5.06 5.10
N VAL A 8 4.58 -3.87 4.48
CA VAL A 8 3.42 -3.43 3.69
C VAL A 8 3.19 -4.36 2.51
N LEU A 9 4.23 -4.69 1.75
CA LEU A 9 4.13 -5.60 0.61
C LEU A 9 3.67 -7.00 1.06
N CYS A 10 4.23 -7.53 2.14
CA CYS A 10 3.85 -8.83 2.70
C CYS A 10 2.37 -8.86 3.12
N ALA A 11 1.86 -7.77 3.72
CA ALA A 11 0.46 -7.64 4.07
C ALA A 11 -0.46 -7.62 2.84
N ILE A 12 -0.04 -6.98 1.74
CA ILE A 12 -0.79 -6.98 0.48
C ILE A 12 -0.77 -8.37 -0.18
N GLU A 13 0.40 -9.01 -0.24
CA GLU A 13 0.55 -10.36 -0.83
C GLU A 13 -0.26 -11.43 -0.08
N SER A 14 -0.38 -11.29 1.23
CA SER A 14 -1.14 -12.20 2.09
C SER A 14 -2.64 -11.83 2.20
N GLU A 15 -3.07 -10.76 1.51
CA GLU A 15 -4.42 -10.17 1.65
C GLU A 15 -4.80 -9.83 3.12
N ASP A 16 -3.80 -9.60 3.98
CA ASP A 16 -4.01 -9.21 5.37
C ASP A 16 -4.26 -7.71 5.47
N TRP A 17 -5.47 -7.32 5.09
CA TRP A 17 -5.92 -5.93 5.16
C TRP A 17 -5.94 -5.38 6.59
N THR A 18 -5.99 -6.26 7.61
CA THR A 18 -5.93 -5.83 9.01
C THR A 18 -4.51 -5.43 9.40
N ALA A 19 -3.49 -6.20 8.98
CA ALA A 19 -2.09 -5.81 9.12
C ALA A 19 -1.77 -4.56 8.31
N PHE A 20 -2.20 -4.50 7.05
CA PHE A 20 -2.04 -3.31 6.20
C PHE A 20 -2.64 -2.06 6.87
N ALA A 21 -3.82 -2.18 7.49
CA ALA A 21 -4.45 -1.05 8.18
C ALA A 21 -3.61 -0.47 9.33
N LYS A 22 -2.79 -1.29 9.98
CA LYS A 22 -1.91 -0.86 11.08
C LYS A 22 -0.68 -0.15 10.56
N LEU A 23 -0.19 -0.55 9.39
CA LEU A 23 1.02 -0.02 8.76
C LEU A 23 0.76 1.26 7.94
N VAL A 24 -0.47 1.46 7.47
CA VAL A 24 -0.81 2.55 6.54
C VAL A 24 -1.78 3.55 7.15
N HIS A 25 -1.45 4.83 6.99
CA HIS A 25 -2.20 5.93 7.57
C HIS A 25 -3.60 6.04 6.95
N PRO A 26 -4.65 6.41 7.71
CA PRO A 26 -6.02 6.58 7.17
C PRO A 26 -6.10 7.50 5.94
N TYR A 27 -5.26 8.54 5.92
CA TYR A 27 -5.18 9.55 4.85
C TYR A 27 -4.01 9.33 3.88
N VAL A 28 -3.54 8.09 3.72
CA VAL A 28 -2.42 7.79 2.83
C VAL A 28 -2.64 8.34 1.41
N SER A 29 -1.58 8.89 0.82
CA SER A 29 -1.50 9.17 -0.61
C SER A 29 -0.65 8.10 -1.29
N TRP A 30 -1.27 7.29 -2.13
CA TRP A 30 -0.64 6.17 -2.81
C TRP A 30 -0.54 6.45 -4.30
N THR A 31 0.67 6.58 -4.82
CA THR A 31 0.95 6.89 -6.22
C THR A 31 1.67 5.73 -6.88
N GLU A 32 1.12 5.25 -7.98
CA GLU A 32 1.69 4.21 -8.83
C GLU A 32 1.56 4.66 -10.29
N ASP A 33 2.66 4.60 -11.06
CA ASP A 33 2.64 4.94 -12.50
C ASP A 33 2.00 6.31 -12.83
N GLY A 34 2.16 7.28 -11.92
CA GLY A 34 1.58 8.63 -12.04
C GLY A 34 0.10 8.74 -11.65
N HIS A 35 -0.54 7.64 -11.25
CA HIS A 35 -1.90 7.63 -10.72
C HIS A 35 -1.89 7.66 -9.20
N THR A 36 -2.50 8.70 -8.62
CA THR A 36 -2.60 8.84 -7.16
C THR A 36 -3.99 8.46 -6.66
N THR A 37 -4.04 7.46 -5.79
CA THR A 37 -5.20 7.09 -4.98
C THR A 37 -5.02 7.57 -3.55
N ARG A 38 -6.01 8.28 -3.01
CA ARG A 38 -5.97 8.84 -1.65
C ARG A 38 -6.97 8.16 -0.72
N GLY A 39 -6.53 7.95 0.51
CA GLY A 39 -7.32 7.38 1.60
C GLY A 39 -7.22 5.86 1.64
N ARG A 40 -6.98 5.34 2.83
CA ARG A 40 -6.66 3.93 3.07
C ARG A 40 -7.71 2.97 2.50
N THR A 41 -8.99 3.24 2.71
CA THR A 41 -10.08 2.39 2.21
C THR A 41 -10.10 2.30 0.68
N ARG A 42 -9.80 3.40 -0.02
CA ARG A 42 -9.75 3.41 -1.49
C ARG A 42 -8.53 2.67 -2.00
N VAL A 43 -7.38 2.85 -1.34
CA VAL A 43 -6.15 2.12 -1.64
C VAL A 43 -6.35 0.62 -1.45
N MET A 44 -6.93 0.19 -0.33
CA MET A 44 -7.27 -1.22 -0.10
C MET A 44 -8.20 -1.78 -1.18
N ALA A 45 -9.26 -1.06 -1.53
CA ALA A 45 -10.19 -1.50 -2.58
C ALA A 45 -9.51 -1.62 -3.95
N MET A 46 -8.62 -0.68 -4.28
CA MET A 46 -7.81 -0.72 -5.50
C MET A 46 -6.88 -1.94 -5.54
N LEU A 47 -6.13 -2.18 -4.45
CA LEU A 47 -5.20 -3.29 -4.33
C LEU A 47 -5.92 -4.66 -4.33
N ALA A 48 -7.04 -4.78 -3.63
CA ALA A 48 -7.87 -5.97 -3.64
C ALA A 48 -8.53 -6.23 -5.02
N GLY A 49 -8.92 -5.18 -5.75
CA GLY A 49 -9.46 -5.31 -7.11
C GLY A 49 -8.43 -5.78 -8.14
N ARG A 50 -7.17 -5.33 -7.99
CA ARG A 50 -6.04 -5.76 -8.82
C ARG A 50 -5.81 -7.27 -8.75
N ALA A 51 -5.78 -7.81 -7.53
CA ALA A 51 -5.57 -9.23 -7.26
C ALA A 51 -6.49 -10.11 -8.11
N HIS A 52 -7.75 -9.70 -8.21
CA HIS A 52 -8.79 -10.41 -8.95
C HIS A 52 -8.58 -10.38 -10.47
N THR A 53 -8.02 -9.30 -11.02
CA THR A 53 -7.93 -9.08 -12.47
C THR A 53 -6.63 -9.61 -13.08
N SER A 54 -5.50 -9.47 -12.38
CA SER A 54 -4.19 -9.78 -12.95
C SER A 54 -3.56 -11.07 -12.40
N GLY A 55 -4.18 -11.73 -11.42
CA GLY A 55 -3.63 -12.90 -10.72
C GLY A 55 -2.35 -12.60 -9.92
N SER A 56 -1.98 -11.32 -9.80
CA SER A 56 -0.79 -10.82 -9.11
C SER A 56 -1.23 -9.83 -8.03
N HIS A 57 -1.00 -10.23 -6.77
CA HIS A 57 -1.24 -9.43 -5.57
C HIS A 57 -0.10 -8.42 -5.28
N THR A 58 0.89 -8.29 -6.16
CA THR A 58 2.15 -7.64 -5.83
C THR A 58 2.17 -6.16 -6.17
N ALA A 59 1.82 -5.29 -5.23
CA ALA A 59 2.15 -3.87 -5.35
C ALA A 59 3.66 -3.68 -5.67
N PRO A 60 4.03 -2.76 -6.57
CA PRO A 60 5.43 -2.40 -6.77
C PRO A 60 6.01 -1.81 -5.48
N PRO A 61 7.28 -2.10 -5.14
CA PRO A 61 7.91 -1.53 -3.96
C PRO A 61 8.00 0.00 -4.08
N ALA A 62 7.78 0.69 -2.96
CA ALA A 62 7.92 2.15 -2.92
C ALA A 62 9.34 2.56 -3.33
N ARG A 63 9.44 3.48 -4.30
CA ARG A 63 10.66 4.24 -4.58
C ARG A 63 10.87 5.34 -3.54
N GLU A 64 9.77 5.96 -3.12
CA GLU A 64 9.74 6.99 -2.10
C GLU A 64 8.52 6.77 -1.20
N TYR A 65 8.69 6.90 0.11
CA TYR A 65 7.58 6.87 1.05
C TYR A 65 7.84 7.82 2.21
N GLU A 66 6.76 8.34 2.79
CA GLU A 66 6.82 9.18 3.98
C GLU A 66 6.04 8.52 5.10
N MET A 67 6.61 8.54 6.31
CA MET A 67 5.96 8.04 7.51
C MET A 67 5.41 9.18 8.36
N ARG A 68 4.25 8.95 8.95
CA ARG A 68 3.61 9.81 9.93
C ARG A 68 2.99 8.95 11.01
N ASP A 69 3.30 9.26 12.27
CA ASP A 69 2.79 8.52 13.44
C ASP A 69 3.09 7.01 13.39
N GLY A 70 4.25 6.64 12.81
CA GLY A 70 4.65 5.24 12.64
C GLY A 70 3.95 4.50 11.49
N GLN A 71 3.17 5.21 10.67
CA GLN A 71 2.41 4.65 9.54
C GLN A 71 2.83 5.29 8.22
N VAL A 72 2.69 4.57 7.11
CA VAL A 72 2.91 5.11 5.77
C VAL A 72 1.83 6.14 5.45
N TYR A 73 2.25 7.39 5.29
CA TYR A 73 1.41 8.52 4.90
C TYR A 73 1.49 8.82 3.40
N GLN A 74 2.65 8.59 2.80
CA GLN A 74 2.85 8.71 1.35
C GLN A 74 3.56 7.47 0.82
N TRP A 75 3.10 6.97 -0.31
CA TRP A 75 3.70 5.87 -1.04
C TRP A 75 3.82 6.27 -2.51
N THR A 76 5.01 6.19 -3.08
CA THR A 76 5.28 6.46 -4.49
C THR A 76 6.11 5.32 -5.06
N ALA A 77 5.59 4.63 -6.07
CA ALA A 77 6.23 3.49 -6.72
C ALA A 77 6.44 3.69 -8.22
#